data_AF-I9Q252-F1
#
_entry.id   AF-I9Q252-F1
#
_cell.length_a   1.000
_cell.length_b   1.000
_cell.length_c   1.000
_cell.angle_alpha   90.00
_cell.angle_beta   90.00
_cell.angle_gamma   90.00
#
_symmetry.space_group_name_H-M   'P 1'
#
loop_
_entity.id
_entity.type
_entity.pdbx_description
1 polymer ?
#
loop_
_entity_poly.entity_id
_entity_poly.type
_entity_poly.pdbx_seq_one_letter_code
_entity_poly.pdbx_strand_id
1 'polypeptide(L)'
;MIKQNGIIDEKSLEKIQEHKNLSNLLYEHRTRIIPFYQRINENHAKDKTINICENNMKMFYKNHQVCVNIDGKEIKLRYSEDEDDFRKYIIGGWFEEYIYCELLELLDKQVIYDLRLNMILSVENTNATQGDKHPIYAELDIAFSDGKISMLQNARVGS
;
A
#
# COMPACT_ATOMS: atom_id res chain seq x y z
N MET A 1 9.61 16.41 21.22
CA MET A 1 9.12 15.80 19.97
C MET A 1 10.34 15.44 19.14
N ILE A 2 10.62 14.15 18.98
CA ILE A 2 11.64 13.66 18.05
C ILE A 2 10.99 13.73 16.66
N LYS A 3 11.61 14.45 15.71
CA LYS A 3 11.19 14.39 14.31
C LYS A 3 11.30 12.93 13.88
N GLN A 4 10.17 12.31 13.54
CA GLN A 4 10.17 10.97 12.97
C GLN A 4 10.99 11.03 11.68
N ASN A 5 12.12 10.32 11.65
CA ASN A 5 12.90 10.11 10.42
C ASN A 5 12.24 9.01 9.56
N GLY A 6 10.90 8.99 9.50
CA GLY A 6 10.17 8.31 8.45
C GLY A 6 10.04 9.31 7.31
N ILE A 7 10.61 9.01 6.15
CA ILE A 7 10.65 9.95 5.01
C ILE A 7 9.34 9.82 4.22
N ILE A 8 8.24 9.94 4.94
CA ILE A 8 6.91 10.14 4.41
C ILE A 8 6.50 11.53 4.89
N ASP A 9 6.00 12.36 3.97
CA ASP A 9 5.49 13.66 4.36
C ASP A 9 4.30 13.51 5.31
N GLU A 10 4.11 14.46 6.22
CA GLU A 10 3.12 14.38 7.31
C GLU A 10 1.70 14.06 6.80
N LYS A 11 1.31 14.60 5.65
CA LYS A 11 0.01 14.36 5.00
C LYS A 11 -0.15 12.89 4.57
N SER A 12 0.90 12.29 4.03
CA SER A 12 0.89 10.88 3.66
C SER A 12 0.85 9.96 4.89
N LEU A 13 1.49 10.35 6.00
CA LEU A 13 1.42 9.59 7.26
C LEU A 13 0.02 9.64 7.89
N GLU A 14 -0.61 10.83 7.93
CA GLU A 14 -2.00 10.98 8.40
C GLU A 14 -2.94 10.07 7.63
N LYS A 15 -2.80 10.03 6.29
CA LYS A 15 -3.60 9.16 5.44
C LYS A 15 -3.40 7.67 5.74
N ILE A 16 -2.16 7.22 5.89
CA ILE A 16 -1.87 5.82 6.26
C ILE A 16 -2.51 5.48 7.62
N GLN A 17 -2.52 6.42 8.57
CA GLN A 17 -3.20 6.22 9.85
C GLN A 17 -4.73 6.15 9.71
N GLU A 18 -5.35 6.95 8.83
CA GLU A 18 -6.78 6.84 8.52
C GLU A 18 -7.12 5.46 7.93
N HIS A 19 -6.23 4.93 7.10
CA HIS A 19 -6.37 3.64 6.46
C HIS A 19 -6.00 2.45 7.35
N LYS A 20 -5.26 2.65 8.45
CA LYS A 20 -4.74 1.58 9.32
C LYS A 20 -5.81 0.55 9.71
N ASN A 21 -7.00 1.00 10.10
CA ASN A 21 -8.09 0.10 10.48
C ASN A 21 -8.58 -0.73 9.29
N LEU A 22 -8.59 -0.15 8.09
CA LEU A 22 -8.93 -0.86 6.87
C LEU A 22 -7.85 -1.88 6.51
N SER A 23 -6.57 -1.49 6.53
CA SER A 23 -5.44 -2.41 6.28
C SER A 23 -5.45 -3.60 7.25
N ASN A 24 -5.72 -3.37 8.53
CA ASN A 24 -5.85 -4.43 9.53
C ASN A 24 -7.04 -5.36 9.24
N LEU A 25 -8.21 -4.80 8.95
CA LEU A 25 -9.39 -5.59 8.59
C LEU A 25 -9.13 -6.45 7.35
N LEU A 26 -8.46 -5.89 6.34
CA LEU A 26 -8.09 -6.62 5.12
C LEU A 26 -7.05 -7.71 5.41
N TYR A 27 -6.08 -7.45 6.29
CA TYR A 27 -5.09 -8.45 6.69
C TYR A 27 -5.72 -9.65 7.41
N GLU A 28 -6.62 -9.38 8.37
CA GLU A 28 -7.37 -10.41 9.11
C GLU A 28 -8.12 -11.36 8.16
N HIS A 29 -8.63 -10.83 7.05
CA HIS A 29 -9.46 -11.56 6.09
C HIS A 29 -8.78 -11.81 4.74
N ARG A 30 -7.45 -11.64 4.64
CA ARG A 30 -6.70 -11.65 3.37
C ARG A 30 -6.99 -12.85 2.47
N THR A 31 -7.13 -14.04 3.06
CA THR A 31 -7.41 -15.29 2.31
C THR A 31 -8.76 -15.26 1.58
N ARG A 32 -9.73 -14.49 2.09
CA ARG A 32 -11.03 -14.27 1.44
C ARG A 32 -10.98 -13.16 0.40
N ILE A 33 -10.07 -12.21 0.53
CA ILE A 33 -10.01 -11.01 -0.32
C ILE A 33 -9.22 -11.27 -1.60
N ILE A 34 -8.07 -11.95 -1.51
CA ILE A 34 -7.17 -12.23 -2.65
C ILE A 34 -7.91 -12.82 -3.86
N PRO A 35 -8.83 -13.81 -3.71
CA PRO A 35 -9.55 -14.37 -4.84
C PRO A 35 -10.38 -13.36 -5.65
N PHE A 36 -10.71 -12.20 -5.06
CA PHE A 36 -11.49 -11.16 -5.74
C PHE A 36 -10.65 -10.19 -6.55
N TYR A 37 -9.30 -10.18 -6.44
CA TYR A 37 -8.45 -9.20 -7.12
C TYR A 37 -8.66 -9.15 -8.65
N GLN A 38 -8.79 -10.32 -9.29
CA GLN A 38 -9.07 -10.37 -10.72
C GLN A 38 -10.41 -9.71 -11.06
N ARG A 39 -11.48 -10.04 -10.32
CA ARG A 39 -12.82 -9.48 -10.53
C ARG A 39 -12.88 -7.98 -10.24
N ILE A 40 -12.13 -7.51 -9.24
CA ILE A 40 -11.99 -6.08 -8.94
C ILE A 40 -11.39 -5.35 -10.14
N ASN A 41 -10.32 -5.91 -10.73
CA ASN A 41 -9.69 -5.34 -11.91
C ASN A 41 -10.64 -5.30 -13.13
N GLU A 42 -11.39 -6.37 -13.36
CA GLU A 42 -12.35 -6.49 -14.46
C GLU A 42 -13.54 -5.53 -14.31
N ASN A 43 -14.08 -5.39 -13.09
CA ASN A 43 -15.18 -4.46 -12.80
C ASN A 43 -14.73 -3.01 -12.98
N HIS A 44 -13.59 -2.65 -12.40
CA HIS A 44 -13.07 -1.29 -12.49
C HIS A 44 -12.77 -0.87 -13.94
N ALA A 45 -12.31 -1.79 -14.80
CA ALA A 45 -12.07 -1.51 -16.21
C ALA A 45 -13.34 -1.12 -16.99
N LYS A 46 -14.53 -1.52 -16.53
CA LYS A 46 -15.81 -1.26 -17.22
C LYS A 46 -16.41 0.10 -16.84
N ASP A 47 -16.51 0.39 -15.55
CA ASP A 47 -17.25 1.56 -15.07
C ASP A 47 -16.56 2.32 -13.92
N LYS A 48 -15.29 1.99 -13.63
CA LYS A 48 -14.52 2.54 -12.51
C LYS A 48 -15.19 2.33 -11.14
N THR A 49 -16.02 1.31 -10.99
CA THR A 49 -16.64 0.95 -9.71
C THR A 49 -16.12 -0.38 -9.19
N ILE A 50 -16.25 -0.56 -7.88
CA ILE A 50 -16.10 -1.87 -7.24
C ILE A 50 -17.41 -2.15 -6.52
N ASN A 51 -17.98 -3.32 -6.78
CA ASN A 51 -19.17 -3.79 -6.10
C ASN A 51 -19.05 -5.31 -5.90
N ILE A 52 -18.69 -5.71 -4.69
CA ILE A 52 -18.61 -7.10 -4.24
C ILE A 52 -19.58 -7.26 -3.08
N CYS A 53 -20.39 -8.31 -3.10
CA CYS A 53 -21.32 -8.66 -2.03
C CYS A 53 -21.48 -10.17 -1.95
N GLU A 54 -20.49 -10.85 -1.37
CA GLU A 54 -20.42 -12.32 -1.32
C GLU A 54 -19.76 -12.77 -0.03
N ASN A 55 -20.10 -13.97 0.46
CA ASN A 55 -19.46 -14.59 1.63
C ASN A 55 -19.35 -13.63 2.84
N ASN A 56 -20.43 -12.95 3.26
CA ASN A 56 -20.41 -11.95 4.35
C ASN A 56 -19.40 -10.80 4.17
N MET A 57 -18.95 -10.55 2.94
CA MET A 57 -18.09 -9.45 2.58
C MET A 57 -18.81 -8.54 1.60
N LYS A 58 -18.80 -7.24 1.90
CA LYS A 58 -19.27 -6.18 1.02
C LYS A 58 -18.14 -5.19 0.79
N MET A 59 -17.82 -4.92 -0.45
CA MET A 59 -16.88 -3.87 -0.84
C MET A 59 -17.52 -3.03 -1.92
N PHE A 60 -17.63 -1.75 -1.65
CA PHE A 60 -18.22 -0.78 -2.55
C PHE A 60 -17.26 0.39 -2.75
N TYR A 61 -17.06 0.77 -4.02
CA TYR A 61 -16.36 1.98 -4.42
C TYR A 61 -17.09 2.65 -5.57
N LYS A 62 -17.51 3.90 -5.34
CA LYS A 62 -18.11 4.77 -6.36
C LYS A 62 -17.99 6.23 -5.92
N ASN A 63 -17.67 7.13 -6.85
CA ASN A 63 -17.59 8.58 -6.60
C ASN A 63 -16.74 8.91 -5.36
N HIS A 64 -15.56 8.29 -5.25
CA HIS A 64 -14.63 8.43 -4.12
C HIS A 64 -15.16 7.98 -2.75
N GLN A 65 -16.33 7.37 -2.67
CA GLN A 65 -16.85 6.77 -1.45
C GLN A 65 -16.48 5.30 -1.41
N VAL A 66 -15.87 4.89 -0.30
CA VAL A 66 -15.49 3.51 -0.01
C VAL A 66 -16.34 3.01 1.15
N CYS A 67 -16.89 1.82 1.00
CA CYS A 67 -17.50 1.08 2.10
C CYS A 67 -17.01 -0.37 2.05
N VAL A 68 -16.37 -0.81 3.13
CA VAL A 68 -15.93 -2.20 3.31
C VAL A 68 -16.60 -2.74 4.56
N ASN A 69 -17.33 -3.83 4.42
CA ASN A 69 -17.94 -4.56 5.52
C ASN A 69 -17.54 -6.03 5.42
N ILE A 70 -16.87 -6.55 6.45
CA ILE A 70 -16.52 -7.97 6.52
C ILE A 70 -17.01 -8.49 7.87
N ASP A 71 -17.88 -9.50 7.84
CA ASP A 71 -18.43 -10.15 9.03
C ASP A 71 -19.06 -9.16 10.03
N GLY A 72 -19.67 -8.08 9.52
CA GLY A 72 -20.33 -7.05 10.32
C GLY A 72 -19.44 -5.91 10.78
N LYS A 73 -18.11 -5.99 10.60
CA LYS A 73 -17.18 -4.88 10.84
C LYS A 73 -17.21 -3.95 9.63
N GLU A 74 -17.82 -2.76 9.77
CA GLU A 74 -17.94 -1.77 8.70
C GLU A 74 -16.90 -0.66 8.84
N ILE A 75 -16.25 -0.33 7.72
CA ILE A 75 -15.35 0.81 7.55
C ILE A 75 -15.83 1.63 6.35
N LYS A 76 -15.96 2.94 6.56
CA LYS A 76 -16.31 3.90 5.51
C LYS A 76 -15.20 4.93 5.40
N LEU A 77 -14.73 5.16 4.18
CA LEU A 77 -13.71 6.15 3.88
C LEU A 77 -14.16 7.01 2.70
N ARG A 78 -13.59 8.21 2.59
CA ARG A 78 -13.78 9.09 1.46
C ARG A 78 -12.43 9.49 0.91
N TYR A 79 -12.14 9.05 -0.30
CA TYR A 79 -10.93 9.43 -1.01
C TYR A 79 -11.12 10.86 -1.55
N SER A 80 -10.07 11.67 -1.59
CA SER A 80 -10.09 12.93 -2.33
C SER A 80 -9.93 12.70 -3.84
N GLU A 81 -10.24 13.71 -4.66
CA GLU A 81 -10.12 13.61 -6.12
C GLU A 81 -8.67 13.44 -6.59
N ASP A 82 -7.72 13.95 -5.79
CA ASP A 82 -6.28 13.88 -6.05
C ASP A 82 -5.64 12.55 -5.61
N GLU A 83 -6.41 11.64 -5.01
CA GLU A 83 -5.88 10.39 -4.48
C GLU A 83 -5.80 9.28 -5.53
N ASP A 84 -4.82 8.40 -5.30
CA ASP A 84 -4.69 7.16 -6.05
C ASP A 84 -5.99 6.35 -6.03
N ASP A 85 -6.26 5.74 -7.19
CA ASP A 85 -7.40 4.87 -7.43
C ASP A 85 -7.52 3.81 -6.32
N PHE A 86 -8.66 3.79 -5.62
CA PHE A 86 -8.96 2.80 -4.57
C PHE A 86 -8.76 1.36 -5.07
N ARG A 87 -8.89 1.11 -6.37
CA ARG A 87 -8.52 -0.18 -6.99
C ARG A 87 -7.08 -0.58 -6.66
N LYS A 88 -6.11 0.33 -6.82
CA LYS A 88 -4.68 0.05 -6.52
C LYS A 88 -4.50 -0.30 -5.04
N TYR A 89 -5.19 0.44 -4.19
CA TYR A 89 -5.15 0.20 -2.76
C TYR A 89 -5.68 -1.20 -2.40
N ILE A 90 -6.88 -1.58 -2.88
CA ILE A 90 -7.49 -2.86 -2.49
C ILE A 90 -6.78 -4.09 -3.06
N ILE A 91 -6.11 -3.98 -4.22
CA ILE A 91 -5.40 -5.11 -4.85
C ILE A 91 -3.95 -5.29 -4.38
N GLY A 92 -3.41 -4.36 -3.59
CA GLY A 92 -2.01 -4.44 -3.15
C GLY A 92 -1.63 -3.42 -2.07
N GLY A 93 -1.98 -2.15 -2.28
CA GLY A 93 -1.51 -1.06 -1.41
C GLY A 93 -1.88 -1.22 0.08
N TRP A 94 -3.02 -1.84 0.41
CA TRP A 94 -3.39 -2.10 1.80
C TRP A 94 -2.37 -2.98 2.54
N PHE A 95 -1.70 -3.90 1.83
CA PHE A 95 -0.73 -4.80 2.44
C PHE A 95 0.60 -4.09 2.68
N GLU A 96 1.02 -3.24 1.76
CA GLU A 96 2.18 -2.37 1.92
C GLU A 96 1.96 -1.44 3.12
N GLU A 97 0.81 -0.78 3.22
CA GLU A 97 0.46 0.06 4.37
C GLU A 97 0.36 -0.74 5.68
N TYR A 98 -0.17 -1.96 5.64
CA TYR A 98 -0.19 -2.85 6.80
C TYR A 98 1.23 -3.13 7.31
N ILE A 99 2.13 -3.58 6.44
CA ILE A 99 3.53 -3.86 6.83
C ILE A 99 4.24 -2.59 7.28
N TYR A 100 4.01 -1.45 6.62
CA TYR A 100 4.55 -0.17 7.04
C TYR A 100 4.13 0.18 8.47
N CYS A 101 2.85 0.00 8.83
CA CYS A 101 2.36 0.24 10.18
C CYS A 101 3.03 -0.68 11.22
N GLU A 102 3.23 -1.96 10.89
CA GLU A 102 3.93 -2.91 11.77
C GLU A 102 5.39 -2.49 12.00
N LEU A 103 6.07 -2.03 10.94
CA LEU A 103 7.45 -1.56 11.02
C LEU A 103 7.58 -0.19 11.71
N LEU A 104 6.55 0.65 11.63
CA LEU A 104 6.51 1.93 12.32
C LEU A 104 6.63 1.75 13.84
N GLU A 105 6.04 0.68 14.39
CA GLU A 105 6.22 0.36 15.81
C GLU A 105 7.67 0.00 16.16
N LEU A 106 8.41 -0.61 15.24
CA LEU A 106 9.84 -0.91 15.42
C LEU A 106 10.69 0.34 15.34
N LEU A 107 10.30 1.30 14.49
CA LEU A 107 10.93 2.62 14.41
C LEU A 107 10.73 3.40 15.71
N ASP A 108 9.51 3.41 16.26
CA ASP A 108 9.20 4.05 17.55
C ASP A 108 9.97 3.42 18.72
N LYS A 109 10.20 2.11 18.67
CA LYS A 109 11.03 1.37 19.63
C LYS A 109 12.54 1.51 19.39
N GLN A 110 12.95 2.26 18.37
CA GLN A 110 14.35 2.44 17.94
C GLN A 110 15.07 1.13 17.61
N VAL A 111 14.32 0.11 17.17
CA VAL A 111 14.88 -1.16 16.66
C VAL A 111 15.36 -0.98 15.22
N ILE A 112 14.63 -0.17 14.45
CA ILE A 112 15.06 0.34 13.14
C ILE A 112 15.20 1.86 13.24
N TYR A 113 15.95 2.45 12.31
CA TYR A 113 16.32 3.87 12.30
C TYR A 113 15.85 4.63 11.06
N ASP A 114 15.53 3.93 9.97
CA ASP A 114 14.92 4.49 8.75
C ASP A 114 13.79 3.58 8.29
N LEU A 115 12.72 4.17 7.75
CA LEU A 115 11.58 3.47 7.18
C LEU A 115 10.98 4.31 6.05
N ARG A 116 10.79 3.68 4.89
CA ARG A 116 10.31 4.29 3.64
C ARG A 116 9.30 3.39 2.97
N LEU A 117 8.28 4.01 2.39
CA LEU A 117 7.26 3.39 1.56
C LEU A 117 7.42 3.91 0.12
N ASN A 118 7.21 3.05 -0.88
CA ASN A 118 7.21 3.38 -2.31
C ASN A 118 8.46 4.15 -2.77
N MET A 119 9.63 3.64 -2.40
CA MET A 119 10.90 4.26 -2.74
C MET A 119 11.29 3.93 -4.18
N ILE A 120 11.53 4.96 -4.99
CA ILE A 120 12.10 4.82 -6.34
C ILE A 120 13.62 4.99 -6.26
N LEU A 121 14.35 3.98 -6.70
CA LEU A 121 15.78 4.00 -6.88
C LEU A 121 16.11 4.18 -8.37
N SER A 122 17.00 5.12 -8.68
CA SER A 122 17.63 5.22 -9.99
C SER A 122 19.11 4.90 -9.85
N VAL A 123 19.61 3.98 -10.67
CA VAL A 123 21.03 3.64 -10.75
C VAL A 123 21.53 4.06 -12.11
N GLU A 124 22.53 4.94 -12.12
CA GLU A 124 23.22 5.31 -13.35
C GLU A 124 23.96 4.09 -13.91
N ASN A 125 23.71 3.77 -15.18
CA ASN A 125 24.41 2.69 -15.85
C ASN A 125 25.81 3.14 -16.29
N THR A 126 26.79 3.01 -15.40
CA THR A 126 28.18 3.43 -15.65
C THR A 126 28.92 2.55 -16.65
N ASN A 127 28.35 1.40 -17.03
CA ASN A 127 28.99 0.39 -17.90
C ASN A 127 28.43 0.38 -19.34
N ALA A 128 27.52 1.31 -19.69
CA ALA A 128 26.96 1.38 -21.03
C ALA A 128 27.97 1.97 -22.03
N THR A 129 28.53 1.14 -22.91
CA THR A 129 29.25 1.57 -24.11
C THR A 129 28.29 2.32 -25.04
N GLN A 130 28.55 3.61 -25.23
CA GLN A 130 27.91 4.56 -26.17
C GLN A 130 26.61 4.06 -26.84
N GLY A 131 25.46 4.33 -26.22
CA GLY A 131 24.14 4.12 -26.83
C GLY A 131 23.02 4.16 -25.80
N ASP A 132 23.08 3.27 -24.80
CA ASP A 132 22.00 3.09 -23.82
C ASP A 132 22.39 3.58 -22.42
N LYS A 133 22.43 4.91 -22.25
CA LYS A 133 22.57 5.58 -20.94
C LYS A 133 21.23 5.70 -20.20
N HIS A 134 20.33 4.73 -20.35
CA HIS A 134 19.08 4.77 -19.60
C HIS A 134 19.34 4.35 -18.15
N PRO A 135 18.93 5.16 -17.15
CA PRO A 135 19.02 4.77 -15.75
C PRO A 135 18.21 3.50 -15.51
N ILE A 136 18.73 2.61 -14.67
CA ILE A 136 17.96 1.48 -14.17
C ILE A 136 17.09 2.00 -13.04
N TYR A 137 15.77 1.92 -13.22
CA TYR A 137 14.80 2.27 -12.17
C TYR A 137 14.35 1.00 -11.46
N ALA A 138 14.36 1.03 -10.14
CA ALA A 138 13.76 0.01 -9.29
C ALA A 138 12.83 0.66 -8.28
N GLU A 139 11.62 0.11 -8.16
CA GLU A 139 10.68 0.47 -7.10
C GLU A 139 10.84 -0.52 -5.94
N LEU A 140 10.90 0.02 -4.73
CA LEU A 140 10.89 -0.72 -3.48
C LEU A 140 9.66 -0.30 -2.69
N ASP A 141 8.70 -1.21 -2.58
CA ASP A 141 7.46 -0.97 -1.84
C ASP A 141 7.78 -0.56 -0.39
N ILE A 142 8.74 -1.24 0.27
CA ILE A 142 9.17 -0.91 1.63
C ILE A 142 10.68 -1.04 1.78
N ALA A 143 11.32 0.00 2.33
CA ALA A 143 12.72 -0.01 2.71
C ALA A 143 12.91 0.44 4.15
N PHE A 144 13.79 -0.24 4.90
CA PHE A 144 14.10 0.13 6.27
C PHE A 144 15.56 -0.18 6.63
N SER A 145 16.07 0.38 7.72
CA SER A 145 17.45 0.14 8.13
C SER A 145 17.56 0.05 9.65
N ASP A 146 18.32 -0.91 10.15
CA ASP A 146 18.69 -1.09 11.57
C ASP A 146 20.12 -0.63 11.86
N GLY A 147 20.72 0.15 10.94
CA GLY A 147 22.15 0.45 10.89
C GLY A 147 22.90 -0.39 9.86
N LYS A 148 22.24 -1.43 9.31
CA LYS A 148 22.57 -2.08 8.04
C LYS A 148 21.37 -1.94 7.10
N ILE A 149 21.63 -1.80 5.80
CA ILE A 149 20.55 -1.63 4.81
C ILE A 149 19.83 -2.97 4.62
N SER A 150 18.53 -3.00 4.91
CA SER A 150 17.64 -4.14 4.64
C SER A 150 16.50 -3.67 3.72
N MET A 151 16.14 -4.46 2.71
CA MET A 151 15.14 -4.05 1.72
C MET A 151 14.10 -5.14 1.51
N LEU A 152 12.83 -4.74 1.41
CA LEU A 152 11.73 -5.60 0.95
C LEU A 152 11.30 -5.13 -0.44
N GLN A 153 11.60 -5.94 -1.46
CA GLN A 153 11.18 -5.69 -2.83
C GLN A 153 9.99 -6.60 -3.15
N ASN A 154 8.84 -6.03 -3.53
CA ASN A 154 7.57 -6.71 -3.82
C ASN A 154 6.84 -7.32 -2.60
N ALA A 155 6.14 -6.49 -1.82
CA ALA A 155 5.14 -6.92 -0.83
C ALA A 155 3.83 -7.31 -1.54
N ARG A 156 3.77 -8.52 -2.11
CA ARG A 156 2.57 -9.03 -2.81
C ARG A 156 1.79 -10.03 -1.98
N VAL A 157 0.47 -9.98 -2.08
CA VAL A 157 -0.42 -10.96 -1.46
C VAL A 157 -0.90 -11.98 -2.49
N GLY A 158 -0.11 -13.02 -2.73
CA GLY A 158 -0.47 -14.18 -3.57
C GLY A 158 -0.53 -13.90 -5.09
N SER A 159 -0.12 -14.88 -5.88
CA SER A 159 -0.10 -14.89 -7.36
C SER A 159 -1.40 -15.38 -7.98
#